data_AF-A0A2N5GQD6-F1
#
_entry.id   AF-A0A2N5GQD6-F1
#
_cell.length_a   1.000
_cell.length_b   1.000
_cell.length_c   1.000
_cell.angle_alpha   90.00
_cell.angle_beta   90.00
_cell.angle_gamma   90.00
#
_symmetry.space_group_name_H-M   'P 1'
#
loop_
_entity.id
_entity.type
_entity.pdbx_description
1 polymer ?
#
loop_
_entity_poly.entity_id
_entity_poly.type
_entity_poly.pdbx_seq_one_letter_code
_entity_poly.pdbx_strand_id
1 'polypeptide(L)'
;MKTFKLISLQIVDGTDLIDVELDDGLIINKEDEKNTWLLEAYTDKSYYEFFQKLADENKELLVQVVITKKENEPVAFETTVHSVRQLETKMSVLLQGTLKRTKKDYAELLLGTLLQSGLAGDELLHEFKEKMQNRPKIPASKKL
;
A
#
# COMPACT_ATOMS: atom_id res chain seq x y z
N MET A 1 8.90 14.03 -6.63
CA MET A 1 7.73 13.28 -7.14
C MET A 1 8.15 12.44 -8.33
N LYS A 2 7.72 11.18 -8.38
CA LYS A 2 7.94 10.26 -9.51
C LYS A 2 6.62 9.68 -9.98
N THR A 3 6.45 9.61 -11.29
CA THR A 3 5.21 9.17 -11.93
C THR A 3 5.49 7.95 -12.80
N PHE A 4 4.63 6.95 -12.71
CA PHE A 4 4.75 5.69 -13.43
C PHE A 4 3.39 5.27 -14.00
N LYS A 5 3.42 4.41 -15.01
CA LYS A 5 2.20 3.78 -15.51
C LYS A 5 1.71 2.73 -14.51
N LEU A 6 0.43 2.77 -14.16
CA LEU A 6 -0.25 1.70 -13.43
C LEU A 6 -0.74 0.67 -14.46
N ILE A 7 -0.25 -0.55 -14.35
CA ILE A 7 -0.50 -1.60 -15.35
C ILE A 7 -1.67 -2.50 -14.96
N SER A 8 -1.83 -2.76 -13.67
CA SER A 8 -2.96 -3.52 -13.12
C SER A 8 -3.29 -3.04 -11.72
N LEU A 9 -4.54 -3.24 -11.32
CA LEU A 9 -5.06 -2.94 -10.00
C LEU A 9 -5.95 -4.09 -9.54
N GLN A 10 -5.57 -4.72 -8.43
CA GLN A 10 -6.32 -5.79 -7.81
C GLN A 10 -6.65 -5.40 -6.38
N ILE A 11 -7.89 -5.68 -5.97
CA ILE A 11 -8.38 -5.45 -4.62
C ILE A 11 -8.30 -6.76 -3.87
N VAL A 12 -7.70 -6.73 -2.69
CA VAL A 12 -7.59 -7.90 -1.81
C VAL A 12 -8.81 -7.93 -0.87
N ASP A 13 -9.66 -8.93 -1.02
CA ASP A 13 -10.80 -9.19 -0.13
C ASP A 13 -10.67 -10.57 0.51
N GLY A 14 -10.18 -10.61 1.75
CA GLY A 14 -9.86 -11.87 2.43
C GLY A 14 -8.78 -12.66 1.69
N THR A 15 -9.16 -13.78 1.08
CA THR A 15 -8.29 -14.62 0.24
C THR A 15 -8.44 -14.34 -1.26
N ASP A 16 -9.44 -13.56 -1.65
CA ASP A 16 -9.79 -13.32 -3.03
C ASP A 16 -9.10 -12.06 -3.57
N LEU A 17 -8.76 -12.10 -4.85
CA LEU A 17 -8.23 -10.97 -5.60
C LEU A 17 -9.27 -10.56 -6.65
N ILE A 18 -9.83 -9.36 -6.49
CA ILE A 18 -10.79 -8.79 -7.43
C ILE A 18 -10.01 -7.91 -8.41
N ASP A 19 -9.95 -8.34 -9.66
CA ASP A 19 -9.29 -7.58 -10.72
C ASP A 19 -10.17 -6.40 -11.17
N VAL A 20 -9.56 -5.21 -11.20
CA VAL A 20 -10.21 -4.01 -11.73
C VAL A 20 -9.70 -3.81 -13.14
N GLU A 21 -10.59 -3.99 -14.13
CA GLU A 21 -10.23 -3.83 -15.53
C GLU A 21 -9.89 -2.36 -15.83
N LEU A 22 -8.62 -2.08 -16.13
CA LEU A 22 -8.14 -0.72 -16.39
C LEU A 22 -8.18 -0.40 -17.88
N ASP A 23 -8.85 0.70 -18.23
CA ASP A 23 -8.67 1.35 -19.54
C ASP A 23 -7.32 2.08 -19.59
N ASP A 24 -6.97 2.79 -18.51
CA ASP A 24 -5.64 3.35 -18.28
C ASP A 24 -5.38 3.56 -16.78
N GLY A 25 -4.12 3.82 -16.41
CA GLY A 25 -3.78 4.03 -15.03
C GLY A 25 -2.47 4.76 -14.80
N LEU A 26 -2.45 5.54 -13.71
CA LEU A 26 -1.31 6.33 -13.27
C LEU A 26 -1.01 6.04 -11.81
N ILE A 27 0.26 5.94 -11.46
CA ILE A 27 0.69 5.85 -10.07
C ILE A 27 1.82 6.85 -9.79
N ILE A 28 1.69 7.61 -8.70
CA ILE A 28 2.60 8.68 -8.33
C ILE A 28 3.15 8.40 -6.94
N ASN A 29 4.48 8.33 -6.84
CA ASN A 29 5.17 8.46 -5.56
C ASN A 29 5.34 9.95 -5.26
N LYS A 30 4.66 10.46 -4.22
CA LYS A 30 4.74 11.88 -3.84
C LYS A 30 6.11 12.25 -3.29
N GLU A 31 6.88 11.26 -2.80
CA GLU A 31 8.17 11.46 -2.13
C GLU A 31 8.06 12.46 -0.97
N ASP A 32 6.91 12.49 -0.29
CA ASP A 32 6.70 13.26 0.92
C ASP A 32 7.15 12.49 2.16
N GLU A 33 7.25 13.17 3.31
CA GLU A 33 7.66 12.56 4.58
C GLU A 33 6.75 11.40 5.04
N LYS A 34 5.52 11.36 4.50
CA LYS A 34 4.52 10.34 4.80
C LYS A 34 4.64 9.10 3.90
N ASN A 35 5.55 9.10 2.93
CA ASN A 35 5.70 8.06 1.91
C ASN A 35 4.40 7.81 1.13
N THR A 36 3.68 8.88 0.82
CA THR A 36 2.36 8.80 0.19
C THR A 36 2.47 8.43 -1.29
N TRP A 37 1.61 7.51 -1.70
CA TRP A 37 1.37 7.14 -3.08
C TRP A 37 -0.05 7.49 -3.50
N LEU A 38 -0.19 7.96 -4.73
CA LEU A 38 -1.48 8.19 -5.39
C LEU A 38 -1.62 7.21 -6.53
N LEU A 39 -2.78 6.56 -6.62
CA LEU A 39 -3.09 5.62 -7.69
C LEU A 39 -4.38 6.08 -8.35
N GLU A 40 -4.30 6.46 -9.62
CA GLU A 40 -5.47 6.80 -10.42
C GLU A 40 -5.76 5.66 -11.39
N ALA A 41 -6.97 5.11 -11.31
CA ALA A 41 -7.47 4.08 -12.21
C ALA A 41 -8.63 4.64 -13.03
N TYR A 42 -8.46 4.61 -14.35
CA TYR A 42 -9.51 4.91 -15.31
C TYR A 42 -10.14 3.58 -15.76
N THR A 43 -11.42 3.40 -15.46
CA THR A 43 -12.10 2.10 -15.60
C THR A 43 -13.58 2.27 -15.96
N ASP A 44 -14.29 1.16 -16.17
CA ASP A 44 -15.71 1.14 -16.45
C ASP A 44 -16.55 1.63 -15.26
N LYS A 45 -17.64 2.35 -15.54
CA LYS A 45 -18.52 2.89 -14.49
C LYS A 45 -19.22 1.81 -13.66
N SER A 46 -19.22 0.55 -14.08
CA SER A 46 -19.76 -0.58 -13.32
C SER A 46 -19.13 -0.73 -11.92
N TYR A 47 -17.90 -0.23 -11.72
CA TYR A 47 -17.25 -0.22 -10.40
C TYR A 47 -17.63 0.99 -9.52
N TYR A 48 -18.48 1.91 -10.00
CA TYR A 48 -18.76 3.18 -9.32
C TYR A 48 -19.38 2.98 -7.94
N GLU A 49 -20.45 2.20 -7.83
CA GLU A 49 -21.13 1.96 -6.54
C GLU A 49 -20.19 1.32 -5.52
N PHE A 50 -19.34 0.40 -5.99
CA PHE A 50 -18.34 -0.27 -5.16
C PHE A 50 -17.34 0.73 -4.58
N PHE A 51 -16.70 1.56 -5.41
CA PHE A 51 -15.72 2.55 -4.92
C PHE A 51 -16.35 3.71 -4.17
N GLN A 52 -17.57 4.13 -4.55
CA GLN A 52 -18.29 5.20 -3.84
C GLN A 52 -18.61 4.76 -2.41
N LYS A 53 -19.10 3.53 -2.22
CA LYS A 53 -19.33 2.98 -0.88
C LYS A 53 -18.07 2.97 -0.03
N LEU A 54 -16.95 2.55 -0.60
CA LEU A 54 -15.65 2.54 0.10
C LEU A 54 -15.17 3.96 0.47
N ALA A 55 -15.42 4.94 -0.39
CA ALA A 55 -15.14 6.34 -0.13
C ALA A 55 -16.01 6.89 1.01
N ASP A 56 -17.31 6.61 0.99
CA ASP A 56 -18.28 7.06 1.99
C ASP A 56 -17.99 6.47 3.38
N GLU A 57 -17.54 5.21 3.43
CA GLU A 57 -17.13 4.52 4.65
C GLU A 57 -15.72 4.91 5.12
N ASN A 58 -14.96 5.64 4.29
CA ASN A 58 -13.52 5.90 4.46
C ASN A 58 -12.76 4.60 4.83
N LYS A 59 -13.13 3.50 4.17
CA LYS A 59 -12.64 2.16 4.49
C LYS A 59 -11.23 1.97 3.95
N GLU A 60 -10.33 1.45 4.79
CA GLU A 60 -9.02 1.01 4.34
C GLU A 60 -9.16 -0.22 3.43
N LEU A 61 -8.41 -0.19 2.33
CA LEU A 61 -8.45 -1.18 1.28
C LEU A 61 -7.02 -1.56 0.91
N LEU A 62 -6.78 -2.87 0.89
CA LEU A 62 -5.51 -3.42 0.45
C LEU A 62 -5.57 -3.68 -1.06
N VAL A 63 -4.65 -3.08 -1.81
CA VAL A 63 -4.52 -3.32 -3.24
C VAL A 63 -3.21 -3.98 -3.58
N GLN A 64 -3.17 -4.73 -4.67
CA GLN A 64 -1.97 -5.17 -5.36
C GLN A 64 -1.91 -4.52 -6.74
N VAL A 65 -0.74 -4.01 -7.11
CA VAL A 65 -0.57 -3.31 -8.37
C VAL A 65 0.72 -3.69 -9.08
N VAL A 66 0.67 -3.74 -10.40
CA VAL A 66 1.86 -3.85 -11.24
C VAL A 66 2.20 -2.47 -11.80
N ILE A 67 3.46 -2.06 -11.66
CA ILE A 67 3.93 -0.71 -11.99
C ILE A 67 4.88 -0.77 -13.18
N THR A 68 4.72 0.13 -14.15
CA THR A 68 5.57 0.30 -15.35
C THR A 68 5.51 -0.82 -16.38
N LYS A 69 5.73 -2.08 -16.00
CA LYS A 69 5.80 -3.23 -16.93
C LYS A 69 5.03 -4.42 -16.40
N LYS A 70 4.35 -5.17 -17.29
CA LYS A 70 3.50 -6.32 -16.93
C LYS A 70 4.26 -7.46 -16.27
N GLU A 71 5.55 -7.58 -16.58
CA GLU A 71 6.41 -8.64 -16.05
C GLU A 71 6.95 -8.33 -14.65
N ASN A 72 6.65 -7.14 -14.11
CA ASN A 72 7.07 -6.77 -12.77
C ASN A 72 6.21 -7.47 -11.71
N GLU A 73 6.84 -7.85 -10.61
CA GLU A 73 6.16 -8.39 -9.45
C GLU A 73 5.12 -7.39 -8.89
N PRO A 74 3.91 -7.85 -8.55
CA PRO A 74 2.90 -7.02 -7.92
C PRO A 74 3.38 -6.46 -6.58
N VAL A 75 3.06 -5.19 -6.33
CA VAL A 75 3.38 -4.49 -5.09
C VAL A 75 2.10 -4.19 -4.34
N ALA A 76 2.08 -4.48 -3.03
CA ALA A 76 0.91 -4.27 -2.20
C ALA A 76 0.90 -2.87 -1.56
N PHE A 77 -0.26 -2.23 -1.51
CA PHE A 77 -0.49 -0.93 -0.88
C PHE A 77 -1.68 -0.99 0.07
N GLU A 78 -1.55 -0.32 1.22
CA GLU A 78 -2.64 0.00 2.12
C GLU A 78 -3.17 1.39 1.74
N THR A 79 -4.41 1.46 1.28
CA THR A 79 -5.00 2.64 0.63
C THR A 79 -6.38 2.99 1.18
N THR A 80 -6.85 4.20 0.92
CA THR A 80 -8.25 4.59 0.99
C THR A 80 -8.68 5.23 -0.33
N VAL A 81 -9.98 5.22 -0.62
CA VAL A 81 -10.52 5.95 -1.77
C VAL A 81 -10.52 7.44 -1.45
N HIS A 82 -9.69 8.21 -2.17
CA HIS A 82 -9.62 9.65 -2.00
C HIS A 82 -10.73 10.38 -2.77
N SER A 83 -11.03 9.94 -3.99
CA SER A 83 -12.15 10.48 -4.77
C SER A 83 -12.59 9.51 -5.86
N VAL A 84 -13.89 9.54 -6.17
CA VAL A 84 -14.48 8.84 -7.32
C VAL A 84 -15.11 9.89 -8.24
N ARG A 85 -14.76 9.86 -9.53
CA ARG A 85 -15.30 10.76 -10.56
C ARG A 85 -16.01 9.94 -11.62
N GLN A 86 -17.32 10.10 -11.69
CA GLN A 86 -18.12 9.50 -12.74
C GLN A 86 -18.00 10.30 -14.04
N LEU A 87 -17.86 9.60 -15.16
CA LEU A 87 -17.92 10.12 -16.52
C LEU A 87 -19.09 9.40 -17.23
N GLU A 88 -19.32 9.63 -18.52
CA GLU A 88 -20.51 9.10 -19.22
C GLU A 88 -20.62 7.56 -19.15
N THR A 89 -19.59 6.87 -19.62
CA THR A 89 -19.48 5.40 -19.63
C THR A 89 -18.36 4.87 -18.75
N LYS A 90 -17.48 5.75 -18.30
CA LYS A 90 -16.27 5.42 -17.55
C LYS A 90 -16.27 6.13 -16.20
N MET A 91 -15.25 5.85 -15.41
CA MET A 91 -14.97 6.55 -14.17
C MET A 91 -13.47 6.66 -13.96
N SER A 92 -13.07 7.67 -13.19
CA SER A 92 -11.74 7.73 -12.58
C SER A 92 -11.90 7.55 -11.07
N VAL A 93 -11.13 6.63 -10.50
CA VAL A 93 -10.98 6.50 -9.05
C VAL A 93 -9.55 6.83 -8.65
N LEU A 94 -9.42 7.70 -7.65
CA LEU A 94 -8.15 8.08 -7.06
C LEU A 94 -8.05 7.45 -5.68
N LEU A 95 -7.08 6.55 -5.52
CA LEU A 95 -6.70 5.96 -4.25
C LEU A 95 -5.47 6.70 -3.71
N GLN A 96 -5.40 6.79 -2.39
CA GLN A 96 -4.24 7.32 -1.68
C GLN A 96 -3.81 6.34 -0.61
N GLY A 97 -2.50 6.09 -0.49
CA GLY A 97 -2.02 5.14 0.50
C GLY A 97 -0.51 5.07 0.62
N THR A 98 -0.04 3.99 1.25
CA THR A 98 1.38 3.71 1.43
C THR A 98 1.69 2.26 1.07
N LEU A 99 2.96 1.98 0.76
CA LEU A 99 3.42 0.61 0.54
C LEU A 99 3.11 -0.25 1.76
N LYS A 100 2.47 -1.41 1.54
CA LYS A 100 2.25 -2.39 2.61
C LYS A 100 3.62 -2.89 3.08
N ARG A 101 3.95 -2.66 4.35
CA ARG A 101 5.18 -3.21 4.92
C ARG A 101 5.04 -4.72 5.08
N THR A 102 6.00 -5.47 4.54
CA THR A 102 6.02 -6.93 4.71
C THR A 102 6.48 -7.30 6.13
N LYS A 103 6.21 -8.54 6.53
CA LYS A 103 6.74 -9.09 7.79
C LYS A 103 8.28 -9.07 7.81
N LYS A 104 8.91 -9.18 6.64
CA LYS A 104 10.37 -9.11 6.50
C LYS A 104 10.87 -7.69 6.75
N ASP A 105 10.23 -6.69 6.16
CA ASP A 105 10.59 -5.28 6.39
C ASP A 105 10.43 -4.89 7.86
N TYR A 106 9.38 -5.42 8.51
CA TYR A 106 9.17 -5.22 9.94
C TYR A 106 10.27 -5.89 10.78
N ALA A 107 10.64 -7.13 10.45
CA ALA A 107 11.71 -7.86 11.14
C ALA A 107 13.06 -7.13 11.01
N GLU A 108 13.41 -6.67 9.81
CA GLU A 108 14.66 -5.93 9.59
C GLU A 108 14.67 -4.60 10.34
N LEU A 109 13.56 -3.86 10.32
CA LEU A 109 13.43 -2.61 11.06
C LEU A 109 13.52 -2.83 12.57
N LEU A 110 12.81 -3.83 13.09
CA LEU A 110 12.81 -4.19 14.50
C LEU A 110 14.20 -4.55 14.97
N LEU A 111 14.89 -5.43 14.23
CA LEU A 111 16.25 -5.83 14.53
C LEU A 111 17.19 -4.61 14.54
N GLY A 112 17.06 -3.73 13.54
CA GLY A 112 17.84 -2.49 13.47
C GLY A 112 17.63 -1.58 14.67
N THR A 113 16.38 -1.39 15.12
CA THR A 113 16.07 -0.56 16.30
C THR A 113 16.61 -1.19 17.59
N LEU A 114 16.49 -2.51 17.76
CA LEU A 114 16.99 -3.19 18.95
C LEU A 114 18.53 -3.11 19.03
N LEU A 115 19.21 -3.30 17.90
CA LEU A 115 20.67 -3.10 17.81
C LEU A 115 21.07 -1.64 18.12
N GLN A 116 20.33 -0.65 17.62
CA GLN A 116 20.57 0.77 17.94
C GLN A 116 20.37 1.09 19.42
N SER A 117 19.46 0.39 20.11
CA SER A 117 19.28 0.51 21.56
C SER A 117 20.38 -0.19 22.38
N GLY A 118 21.37 -0.82 21.71
CA GLY A 118 22.50 -1.48 22.35
C GLY A 118 22.25 -2.93 22.77
N LEU A 119 21.11 -3.52 22.39
CA LEU A 119 20.80 -4.92 22.69
C LEU A 119 21.68 -5.86 21.87
N ALA A 120 22.17 -6.92 22.49
CA ALA A 120 22.98 -7.96 21.87
C ALA A 120 22.73 -9.34 22.51
N GLY A 121 23.23 -10.40 21.86
CA GLY A 121 23.18 -11.76 22.40
C GLY A 121 21.76 -12.27 22.67
N ASP A 122 21.58 -12.97 23.79
CA ASP A 122 20.31 -13.60 24.15
C ASP A 122 19.20 -12.58 24.47
N GLU A 123 19.57 -11.40 24.96
CA GLU A 123 18.63 -10.32 25.27
C GLU A 123 18.00 -9.76 23.99
N LEU A 124 18.81 -9.58 22.94
CA LEU A 124 18.32 -9.20 21.61
C LEU A 124 17.37 -10.26 21.05
N LEU A 125 17.72 -11.55 21.17
CA LEU A 125 16.89 -12.66 20.70
C LEU A 125 15.55 -12.73 21.41
N HIS A 126 15.54 -12.48 22.73
CA HIS A 126 14.31 -12.47 23.54
C HIS A 126 13.38 -11.33 23.12
N GLU A 127 13.88 -10.09 23.15
CA GLU A 127 13.11 -8.89 22.80
C GLU A 127 12.61 -8.94 21.35
N PHE A 128 13.44 -9.45 20.43
CA PHE A 128 13.05 -9.61 19.03
C PHE A 128 11.88 -10.59 18.88
N LYS A 129 11.92 -11.75 19.55
CA LYS A 129 10.83 -12.75 19.48
C LYS A 129 9.52 -12.21 20.06
N GLU A 130 9.59 -11.56 21.22
CA GLU A 130 8.41 -10.94 21.86
C GLU A 130 7.78 -9.87 20.95
N LYS A 131 8.59 -8.92 20.45
CA LYS A 131 8.08 -7.83 19.63
C LYS A 131 7.65 -8.30 18.24
N MET A 132 8.20 -9.39 17.71
CA MET A 132 7.70 -10.03 16.48
C MET A 132 6.29 -10.61 16.63
N GLN A 133 5.90 -11.03 17.84
CA GLN A 133 4.55 -11.51 18.13
C GLN A 133 3.58 -10.35 18.32
N ASN A 134 3.97 -9.36 19.13
CA ASN A 134 3.09 -8.25 19.52
C ASN A 134 3.01 -7.13 18.46
N ARG A 135 3.91 -7.13 17.47
CA ARG A 135 4.04 -6.15 16.38
C ARG A 135 3.78 -4.69 16.79
N PRO A 136 4.50 -4.14 17.80
CA PRO A 136 4.38 -2.74 18.15
C PRO A 136 4.73 -1.81 16.97
N LYS A 137 4.11 -0.63 16.94
CA LYS A 137 4.48 0.42 15.97
C LYS A 137 5.93 0.84 16.24
N ILE A 138 6.82 0.63 15.27
CA ILE A 138 8.22 1.04 15.36
C ILE A 138 8.33 2.44 14.74
N PRO A 139 8.67 3.48 15.52
CA PRO A 139 8.94 4.79 14.96
C PRO A 139 10.11 4.69 13.99
N ALA A 140 10.00 5.29 12.80
CA ALA A 140 11.10 5.34 11.86
C ALA A 140 12.23 6.17 12.49
N SER A 141 13.27 5.53 13.01
CA SER A 141 14.49 6.23 13.40
C SER A 141 15.12 6.82 12.13
N LYS A 142 15.49 8.11 12.22
CA LYS A 142 16.22 8.83 11.15
C LYS A 142 17.40 7.97 10.71
N LYS A 143 17.47 7.66 9.40
CA LYS A 143 18.70 7.14 8.81
C LYS A 143 19.83 8.13 9.15
N LEU A 144 20.90 7.60 9.76
CA LEU A 144 22.22 8.24 9.78
C LEU A 144 22.78 8.28 8.36
#